data_AF-A0A6L7CXM4-F1
#
_entry.id   AF-A0A6L7CXM4-F1
#
_cell.length_a   1.000
_cell.length_b   1.000
_cell.length_c   1.000
_cell.angle_alpha   90.00
_cell.angle_beta   90.00
_cell.angle_gamma   90.00
#
_symmetry.space_group_name_H-M   'P 1'
#
loop_
_entity.id
_entity.type
_entity.pdbx_description
1 polymer ?
#
loop_
_entity_poly.entity_id
_entity_poly.type
_entity_poly.pdbx_seq_one_letter_code
_entity_poly.pdbx_strand_id
1 'polypeptide(L)'
;VEKSFDKWLTGQPGERIVRKDRYGRVIEDISSTDSQAAHNLALSIDERLQALVYRELNNAVAFNKAESGSAVLVDVNTGEVLAMANSPSYNPNNLSGTPKEAMRNRTITDVFEPGSTVKPMVVMTALQRGVVRENSVLNTVPYRINGHEIKDVARYSELTLTGVLQKSSNVGVSKLALAMPSS
;
A
#
# COMPACT_ATOMS: atom_id res chain seq x y z
N VAL A 1 -6.81 -0.76 11.69
CA VAL A 1 -8.26 -0.55 11.89
C VAL A 1 -8.55 -0.35 13.35
N GLU A 2 -8.39 -1.37 14.20
CA GLU A 2 -8.65 -1.30 15.66
C GLU A 2 -8.18 0.02 16.30
N LYS A 3 -6.87 0.27 16.31
CA LYS A 3 -6.30 1.50 16.88
C LYS A 3 -6.78 2.79 16.18
N SER A 4 -6.99 2.75 14.87
CA SER A 4 -7.36 3.93 14.08
C SER A 4 -8.82 4.34 14.32
N PHE A 5 -9.70 3.38 14.60
CA PHE A 5 -11.13 3.57 14.83
C PHE A 5 -11.55 3.24 16.27
N ASP A 6 -10.59 3.21 17.21
CA ASP A 6 -10.80 2.79 18.60
C ASP A 6 -11.94 3.54 19.29
N LYS A 7 -12.01 4.87 19.09
CA LYS A 7 -13.09 5.71 19.62
C LYS A 7 -14.48 5.34 19.09
N TRP A 8 -14.56 4.86 17.85
CA TRP A 8 -15.82 4.42 17.23
C TRP A 8 -16.25 3.03 17.71
N LEU A 9 -15.26 2.16 17.94
CA LEU A 9 -15.45 0.74 18.25
C LEU A 9 -15.55 0.44 19.76
N THR A 10 -15.10 1.34 20.64
CA THR A 10 -15.11 1.09 22.10
C THR A 10 -16.44 1.48 22.77
N GLY A 11 -17.20 2.43 22.22
CA GLY A 11 -18.37 2.99 22.91
C GLY A 11 -17.96 3.75 24.18
N GLN A 12 -18.87 3.84 25.15
CA GLN A 12 -18.55 4.40 26.48
C GLN A 12 -19.00 3.43 27.58
N PRO A 13 -18.11 3.03 28.50
CA PRO A 13 -18.49 2.15 29.59
C PRO A 13 -19.49 2.87 30.52
N GLY A 14 -20.45 2.09 31.03
CA GLY A 14 -21.31 2.55 32.11
C GLY A 14 -20.56 2.57 33.43
N GLU A 15 -21.15 3.22 34.43
CA GLU A 15 -20.60 3.28 35.78
C GLU A 15 -21.65 2.81 36.78
N ARG A 16 -21.25 2.07 37.81
CA ARG A 16 -22.14 1.65 38.89
C ARG A 16 -21.46 1.87 40.23
N ILE A 17 -22.06 2.72 41.06
CA ILE A 17 -21.60 2.98 42.42
C ILE A 17 -22.34 2.03 43.37
N VAL A 18 -21.59 1.19 44.07
CA VAL A 18 -22.15 0.18 44.98
C VAL A 18 -21.56 0.33 46.38
N ARG A 19 -22.37 0.06 47.41
CA ARG A 19 -21.90 -0.06 48.79
C ARG A 19 -21.53 -1.51 49.08
N LYS A 20 -20.38 -1.72 49.71
CA LYS A 20 -19.88 -3.06 50.09
C LYS A 20 -19.72 -3.15 51.60
N ASP A 21 -19.91 -4.35 52.16
CA ASP A 21 -19.61 -4.64 53.56
C ASP A 21 -18.10 -4.89 53.78
N ARG A 22 -17.68 -5.12 55.05
CA ARG A 22 -16.27 -5.41 55.40
C ARG A 22 -15.72 -6.70 54.79
N TYR A 23 -16.57 -7.55 54.21
CA TYR A 23 -16.22 -8.80 53.55
C TYR A 23 -16.25 -8.68 52.02
N GLY A 24 -16.51 -7.48 51.48
CA GLY A 24 -16.54 -7.20 50.04
C GLY A 24 -17.85 -7.53 49.33
N ARG A 25 -18.90 -7.94 50.06
CA ARG A 25 -20.22 -8.24 49.48
C ARG A 25 -20.95 -6.95 49.16
N VAL A 26 -21.54 -6.88 47.98
CA VAL A 26 -22.40 -5.75 47.57
C VAL A 26 -23.68 -5.81 48.38
N ILE A 27 -23.98 -4.73 49.10
CA ILE A 27 -25.15 -4.61 49.97
C ILE A 27 -26.16 -3.56 49.48
N GLU A 28 -25.75 -2.66 48.58
CA GLU A 28 -26.61 -1.60 48.04
C GLU A 28 -26.07 -1.06 46.71
N ASP A 29 -26.97 -0.67 45.80
CA ASP A 29 -26.67 0.12 44.61
C ASP A 29 -27.02 1.59 44.85
N ILE A 30 -26.00 2.45 44.80
CA ILE A 30 -26.14 3.89 45.08
C ILE A 30 -26.58 4.63 43.82
N SER A 31 -25.94 4.35 42.69
CA SER A 31 -26.29 4.94 41.39
C SER A 31 -25.71 4.12 40.24
N SER A 32 -26.29 4.28 39.06
CA SER A 32 -25.79 3.68 37.83
C SER A 32 -25.97 4.61 36.63
N THR A 33 -24.96 4.66 35.78
CA THR A 33 -24.97 5.27 34.46
C THR A 33 -24.86 4.15 33.43
N ASP A 34 -25.80 4.10 32.49
CA ASP A 34 -25.79 3.08 31.44
C ASP A 34 -24.62 3.27 30.48
N SER A 35 -24.09 2.16 29.97
CA SER A 35 -23.06 2.16 28.93
C SER A 35 -23.64 2.61 27.59
N GLN A 36 -22.84 3.32 26.79
CA GLN A 36 -23.14 3.56 25.39
C GLN A 36 -22.55 2.44 24.53
N ALA A 37 -23.40 1.82 23.71
CA ALA A 37 -23.00 0.75 22.82
C ALA A 37 -21.98 1.22 21.78
N ALA A 38 -21.03 0.36 21.46
CA ALA A 38 -20.10 0.54 20.36
C ALA A 38 -20.82 0.54 19.00
N HIS A 39 -20.20 1.20 18.02
CA HIS A 39 -20.72 1.21 16.66
C HIS A 39 -20.07 0.11 15.81
N ASN A 40 -20.84 -0.43 14.87
CA ASN A 40 -20.31 -1.32 13.85
C ASN A 40 -19.48 -0.52 12.83
N LEU A 41 -18.50 -1.19 12.21
CA LEU A 41 -17.69 -0.62 11.14
C LEU A 41 -17.69 -1.57 9.94
N ALA A 42 -18.24 -1.12 8.82
CA ALA A 42 -18.10 -1.81 7.55
C ALA A 42 -16.77 -1.39 6.90
N LEU A 43 -15.92 -2.36 6.55
CA LEU A 43 -14.70 -2.10 5.80
C LEU A 43 -15.00 -2.10 4.30
N SER A 44 -14.14 -1.43 3.52
CA SER A 44 -14.13 -1.51 2.06
C SER A 44 -13.60 -2.85 1.53
N ILE A 45 -13.00 -3.66 2.41
CA ILE A 45 -12.36 -4.93 2.05
C ILE A 45 -13.43 -5.96 1.66
N ASP A 46 -13.27 -6.58 0.49
CA ASP A 46 -14.03 -7.77 0.12
C ASP A 46 -13.25 -9.00 0.55
N GLU A 47 -13.82 -9.77 1.48
CA GLU A 47 -13.17 -10.96 2.05
C GLU A 47 -12.77 -12.00 0.99
N ARG A 48 -13.54 -12.12 -0.09
CA ARG A 48 -13.26 -13.09 -1.16
C ARG A 48 -12.00 -12.68 -1.94
N LEU A 49 -11.90 -11.39 -2.24
CA LEU A 49 -10.73 -10.81 -2.91
C LEU A 49 -9.51 -10.83 -1.97
N GLN A 50 -9.71 -10.52 -0.69
CA GLN A 50 -8.67 -10.60 0.32
C GLN A 50 -8.07 -12.01 0.44
N ALA A 51 -8.93 -13.04 0.52
CA ALA A 51 -8.49 -14.43 0.60
C ALA A 51 -7.72 -14.86 -0.65
N LEU A 52 -8.20 -14.48 -1.84
CA LEU A 52 -7.50 -14.74 -3.10
C LEU A 52 -6.12 -14.07 -3.12
N VAL A 53 -6.06 -12.76 -2.84
CA VAL A 53 -4.81 -11.98 -2.84
C VAL A 53 -3.81 -12.55 -1.83
N TYR A 54 -4.26 -12.86 -0.62
CA TYR A 54 -3.40 -13.46 0.41
C TYR A 54 -2.82 -14.80 -0.04
N ARG A 55 -3.64 -15.69 -0.61
CA ARG A 55 -3.19 -17.01 -1.09
C ARG A 55 -2.13 -16.87 -2.19
N GLU A 56 -2.40 -16.09 -3.23
CA GLU A 56 -1.48 -15.94 -4.35
C GLU A 56 -0.18 -15.23 -3.94
N LEU A 57 -0.27 -14.21 -3.09
CA LEU A 57 0.91 -13.53 -2.54
C LEU A 57 1.78 -14.50 -1.75
N ASN A 58 1.18 -15.30 -0.86
CA ASN A 58 1.92 -16.25 -0.03
C ASN A 58 2.57 -17.35 -0.87
N ASN A 59 1.85 -17.87 -1.88
CA ASN A 59 2.38 -18.83 -2.83
C ASN A 59 3.58 -18.25 -3.61
N ALA A 60 3.48 -17.01 -4.09
CA ALA A 60 4.55 -16.34 -4.83
C ALA A 60 5.79 -16.10 -3.95
N VAL A 61 5.60 -15.64 -2.71
CA VAL A 61 6.70 -15.42 -1.75
C VAL A 61 7.40 -16.74 -1.43
N ALA A 62 6.65 -17.80 -1.14
CA ALA A 62 7.20 -19.12 -0.84
C ALA A 62 7.92 -19.74 -2.05
N PHE A 63 7.31 -19.69 -3.23
CA PHE A 63 7.88 -20.25 -4.47
C PHE A 63 9.22 -19.59 -4.83
N ASN A 64 9.30 -18.25 -4.73
CA ASN A 64 10.50 -17.49 -5.05
C ASN A 64 11.50 -17.41 -3.88
N LYS A 65 11.16 -17.97 -2.70
CA LYS A 65 11.94 -17.82 -1.45
C LYS A 65 12.24 -16.35 -1.13
N ALA A 66 11.27 -15.47 -1.38
CA ALA A 66 11.39 -14.05 -1.08
C ALA A 66 11.32 -13.80 0.43
N GLU A 67 11.98 -12.75 0.91
CA GLU A 67 11.93 -12.36 2.33
C GLU A 67 10.54 -11.87 2.75
N SER A 68 9.90 -11.07 1.89
CA SER A 68 8.55 -10.56 2.10
C SER A 68 7.88 -10.17 0.79
N GLY A 69 6.58 -9.91 0.84
CA GLY A 69 5.78 -9.41 -0.26
C GLY A 69 4.57 -8.62 0.23
N SER A 70 4.05 -7.75 -0.62
CA SER A 70 2.89 -6.89 -0.34
C SER A 70 2.01 -6.77 -1.57
N ALA A 71 0.70 -6.76 -1.36
CA ALA A 71 -0.28 -6.62 -2.44
C ALA A 71 -1.45 -5.72 -1.99
N VAL A 72 -1.85 -4.81 -2.88
CA VAL A 72 -2.98 -3.90 -2.68
C VAL A 72 -3.87 -3.96 -3.91
N LEU A 73 -5.18 -4.09 -3.70
CA LEU A 73 -6.20 -4.01 -4.74
C LEU A 73 -7.13 -2.84 -4.42
N VAL A 74 -7.31 -1.97 -5.41
CA VAL A 74 -8.09 -0.73 -5.28
C VAL A 74 -9.16 -0.68 -6.37
N ASP A 75 -10.36 -0.27 -6.00
CA ASP A 75 -11.40 0.11 -6.95
C ASP A 75 -11.03 1.46 -7.59
N VAL A 76 -10.87 1.49 -8.92
CA VAL A 76 -10.41 2.69 -9.65
C VAL A 76 -11.48 3.79 -9.67
N ASN A 77 -12.76 3.44 -9.53
CA ASN A 77 -13.87 4.37 -9.58
C ASN A 77 -14.17 4.99 -8.21
N THR A 78 -14.07 4.21 -7.12
CA THR A 78 -14.40 4.68 -5.76
C THR A 78 -13.17 5.03 -4.92
N GLY A 79 -11.99 4.50 -5.28
CA GLY A 79 -10.77 4.60 -4.47
C GLY A 79 -10.75 3.66 -3.27
N GLU A 80 -11.75 2.79 -3.13
CA GLU A 80 -11.85 1.83 -2.03
C GLU A 80 -10.75 0.78 -2.10
N VAL A 81 -10.18 0.44 -0.94
CA VAL A 81 -9.24 -0.67 -0.82
C VAL A 81 -10.05 -1.96 -0.69
N LEU A 82 -10.05 -2.76 -1.75
CA LEU A 82 -10.78 -4.03 -1.83
C LEU A 82 -10.00 -5.18 -1.18
N ALA A 83 -8.67 -5.12 -1.26
CA ALA A 83 -7.78 -6.07 -0.58
C ALA A 83 -6.44 -5.43 -0.24
N MET A 84 -5.85 -5.82 0.88
CA MET A 84 -4.55 -5.38 1.35
C MET A 84 -3.90 -6.51 2.15
N ALA A 85 -2.81 -7.09 1.64
CA ALA A 85 -2.16 -8.24 2.26
C ALA A 85 -0.64 -8.09 2.27
N ASN A 86 -0.01 -8.68 3.28
CA ASN A 86 1.44 -8.81 3.41
C ASN A 86 1.79 -10.28 3.70
N SER A 87 2.96 -10.72 3.23
CA SER A 87 3.60 -11.96 3.67
C SER A 87 5.05 -11.64 4.06
N PRO A 88 5.58 -12.11 5.20
CA PRO A 88 4.91 -12.92 6.22
C PRO A 88 3.80 -12.17 6.96
N SER A 89 2.85 -12.94 7.53
CA SER A 89 1.73 -12.44 8.34
C SER A 89 1.66 -13.21 9.66
N TYR A 90 0.66 -12.93 10.49
CA TYR A 90 0.48 -13.53 11.81
C TYR A 90 -0.99 -13.86 12.10
N ASN A 91 -1.24 -14.73 13.08
CA ASN A 91 -2.58 -14.99 13.57
C ASN A 91 -2.92 -14.02 14.71
N PRO A 92 -3.82 -13.03 14.51
CA PRO A 92 -4.16 -12.08 15.56
C PRO A 92 -4.87 -12.72 16.75
N ASN A 93 -5.44 -13.92 16.60
CA ASN A 93 -6.06 -14.67 17.70
C ASN A 93 -5.03 -15.35 18.63
N ASN A 94 -3.76 -15.47 18.19
CA ASN A 94 -2.67 -16.01 19.01
C ASN A 94 -1.36 -15.27 18.74
N LEU A 95 -1.03 -14.34 19.63
CA LEU A 95 0.17 -13.51 19.54
C LEU A 95 1.43 -14.19 20.11
N SER A 96 1.31 -15.35 20.74
CA SER A 96 2.45 -16.04 21.35
C SER A 96 3.46 -16.47 20.29
N GLY A 97 4.72 -16.06 20.46
CA GLY A 97 5.80 -16.39 19.52
C GLY A 97 5.73 -15.65 18.17
N THR A 98 4.85 -14.66 18.01
CA THR A 98 4.77 -13.88 16.76
C THR A 98 5.92 -12.86 16.69
N PRO A 99 6.77 -12.90 15.64
CA PRO A 99 7.82 -11.92 15.46
C PRO A 99 7.24 -10.55 15.07
N LYS A 100 7.83 -9.46 15.59
CA LYS A 100 7.40 -8.08 15.27
C LYS A 100 7.39 -7.78 13.77
N GLU A 101 8.30 -8.38 13.02
CA GLU A 101 8.39 -8.25 11.57
C GLU A 101 7.14 -8.75 10.83
N ALA A 102 6.47 -9.79 11.36
CA ALA A 102 5.23 -10.32 10.78
C ALA A 102 4.01 -9.44 11.11
N MET A 103 4.09 -8.58 12.14
CA MET A 103 3.01 -7.66 12.52
C MET A 103 3.00 -6.37 11.71
N ARG A 104 4.06 -6.09 10.93
CA ARG A 104 4.18 -4.88 10.12
C ARG A 104 3.21 -4.90 8.96
N ASN A 105 2.43 -3.83 8.81
CA ASN A 105 1.63 -3.61 7.61
C ASN A 105 2.48 -2.91 6.54
N ARG A 106 3.28 -3.70 5.82
CA ARG A 106 4.31 -3.20 4.89
C ARG A 106 3.73 -2.33 3.77
N THR A 107 2.49 -2.57 3.34
CA THR A 107 1.80 -1.72 2.35
C THR A 107 1.69 -0.25 2.74
N ILE A 108 1.75 0.09 4.03
CA ILE A 108 1.65 1.47 4.53
C ILE A 108 2.84 1.92 5.36
N THR A 109 3.68 0.99 5.84
CA THR A 109 4.86 1.34 6.68
C THR A 109 6.16 1.37 5.90
N ASP A 110 6.28 0.56 4.85
CA ASP A 110 7.54 0.39 4.13
C ASP A 110 7.59 1.31 2.92
N VAL A 111 8.76 1.90 2.69
CA VAL A 111 9.03 2.73 1.51
C VAL A 111 10.05 2.04 0.62
N PHE A 112 9.87 2.12 -0.69
CA PHE A 112 10.80 1.59 -1.68
C PHE A 112 10.86 2.52 -2.89
N GLU A 113 11.97 2.48 -3.62
CA GLU A 113 12.09 3.22 -4.87
C GLU A 113 11.16 2.59 -5.92
N PRO A 114 10.19 3.34 -6.48
CA PRO A 114 9.16 2.76 -7.36
C PRO A 114 9.71 2.34 -8.74
N GLY A 115 10.96 2.72 -9.06
CA GLY A 115 11.67 2.28 -10.25
C GLY A 115 10.88 2.54 -11.54
N SER A 116 10.70 1.51 -12.36
CA SER A 116 10.03 1.67 -13.66
C SER A 116 8.52 1.95 -13.57
N THR A 117 7.89 1.79 -12.40
CA THR A 117 6.44 1.98 -12.26
C THR A 117 6.01 3.45 -12.38
N VAL A 118 6.92 4.41 -12.20
CA VAL A 118 6.62 5.86 -12.40
C VAL A 118 6.75 6.32 -13.85
N LYS A 119 7.32 5.51 -14.76
CA LYS A 119 7.56 5.89 -16.17
C LYS A 119 6.29 6.34 -16.91
N PRO A 120 5.12 5.69 -16.74
CA PRO A 120 3.88 6.16 -17.35
C PRO A 120 3.53 7.61 -16.98
N MET A 121 3.82 8.06 -15.75
CA MET A 121 3.56 9.44 -15.32
C MET A 121 4.46 10.45 -16.04
N VAL A 122 5.73 10.10 -16.27
CA VAL A 122 6.66 10.94 -17.04
C VAL A 122 6.20 11.06 -18.49
N VAL A 123 5.80 9.95 -19.11
CA VAL A 123 5.27 9.93 -20.48
C VAL A 123 3.97 10.74 -20.58
N MET A 124 3.05 10.58 -19.62
CA MET A 124 1.82 11.35 -19.54
C MET A 124 2.10 12.86 -19.46
N THR A 125 3.05 13.26 -18.60
CA THR A 125 3.43 14.68 -18.46
C THR A 125 4.03 15.23 -19.75
N ALA A 126 4.88 14.46 -20.42
CA ALA A 126 5.52 14.87 -21.66
C ALA A 126 4.50 15.03 -22.82
N LEU A 127 3.53 14.11 -22.91
CA LEU A 127 2.40 14.22 -23.84
C LEU A 127 1.53 15.44 -23.52
N GLN A 128 1.15 15.62 -22.24
CA GLN A 128 0.31 16.73 -21.79
C GLN A 128 0.96 18.09 -22.06
N ARG A 129 2.28 18.21 -21.89
CA ARG A 129 3.04 19.44 -22.17
C ARG A 129 3.36 19.62 -23.66
N GLY A 130 2.98 18.68 -24.53
CA GLY A 130 3.23 18.75 -25.97
C GLY A 130 4.71 18.64 -26.36
N VAL A 131 5.58 18.18 -25.45
CA VAL A 131 7.02 17.95 -25.70
C VAL A 131 7.22 16.82 -26.70
N VAL A 132 6.28 15.89 -26.74
CA VAL A 132 6.30 14.70 -27.59
C VAL A 132 4.88 14.40 -28.06
N ARG A 133 4.73 13.73 -29.21
CA ARG A 133 3.45 13.23 -29.74
C ARG A 133 3.42 11.71 -29.67
N GLU A 134 2.24 11.12 -29.76
CA GLU A 134 2.04 9.65 -29.70
C GLU A 134 2.95 8.87 -30.68
N ASN A 135 3.10 9.39 -31.89
CA ASN A 135 3.90 8.78 -32.96
C ASN A 135 5.37 9.23 -32.99
N SER A 136 5.84 10.00 -32.00
CA SER A 136 7.23 10.41 -31.93
C SER A 136 8.16 9.22 -31.71
N VAL A 137 9.29 9.25 -32.40
CA VAL A 137 10.39 8.28 -32.24
C VAL A 137 11.53 8.99 -31.52
N LEU A 138 11.98 8.40 -30.42
CA LEU A 138 13.09 8.91 -29.61
C LEU A 138 14.33 8.09 -29.91
N ASN A 139 15.47 8.77 -30.10
CA ASN A 139 16.77 8.12 -30.03
C ASN A 139 16.99 7.63 -28.59
N THR A 140 17.24 6.33 -28.40
CA THR A 140 17.43 5.69 -27.09
C THR A 140 18.83 5.10 -26.91
N VAL A 141 19.80 5.57 -27.69
CA VAL A 141 21.21 5.22 -27.47
C VAL A 141 21.67 5.73 -26.09
N PRO A 142 22.38 4.91 -25.30
CA PRO A 142 22.94 5.30 -24.00
C PRO A 142 23.74 6.59 -24.08
N TYR A 143 23.63 7.42 -23.05
CA TYR A 143 24.30 8.72 -22.98
C TYR A 143 24.73 9.03 -21.53
N ARG A 144 25.54 10.08 -21.36
CA ARG A 144 26.03 10.49 -20.03
C ARG A 144 25.57 11.89 -19.69
N ILE A 145 25.25 12.12 -18.42
CA ILE A 145 24.98 13.44 -17.83
C ILE A 145 25.94 13.62 -16.67
N ASN A 146 26.79 14.64 -16.71
CA ASN A 146 27.75 14.96 -15.64
C ASN A 146 28.56 13.73 -15.16
N GLY A 147 28.95 12.83 -16.08
CA GLY A 147 29.70 11.62 -15.78
C GLY A 147 28.85 10.38 -15.44
N HIS A 148 27.55 10.53 -15.14
CA HIS A 148 26.64 9.41 -14.88
C HIS A 148 26.09 8.84 -16.18
N GLU A 149 26.27 7.54 -16.40
CA GLU A 149 25.73 6.83 -17.57
C GLU A 149 24.25 6.49 -17.37
N ILE A 150 23.42 6.93 -18.32
CA ILE A 150 22.03 6.51 -18.43
C ILE A 150 21.97 5.45 -19.54
N LYS A 151 21.58 4.24 -19.15
CA LYS A 151 21.42 3.09 -20.04
C LYS A 151 20.21 2.25 -19.69
N ASP A 152 19.78 1.49 -20.69
CA ASP A 152 18.71 0.51 -20.60
C ASP A 152 19.28 -0.88 -20.32
N VAL A 153 18.40 -1.83 -19.96
CA VAL A 153 18.79 -3.25 -19.78
C VAL A 153 19.30 -3.86 -21.09
N ALA A 154 18.71 -3.45 -22.22
CA ALA A 154 19.14 -3.83 -23.56
C ALA A 154 19.30 -2.59 -24.44
N ARG A 155 20.14 -2.69 -25.48
CA ARG A 155 20.42 -1.55 -26.36
C ARG A 155 19.34 -1.41 -27.43
N TYR A 156 18.78 -0.21 -27.53
CA TYR A 156 17.83 0.18 -28.58
C TYR A 156 18.33 1.47 -29.23
N SER A 157 18.41 1.51 -30.57
CA SER A 157 18.79 2.73 -31.30
C SER A 157 17.71 3.79 -31.17
N GLU A 158 16.47 3.39 -31.37
CA GLU A 158 15.30 4.27 -31.35
C GLU A 158 14.07 3.50 -30.87
N LEU A 159 13.15 4.21 -30.21
CA LEU A 159 11.88 3.67 -29.72
C LEU A 159 10.75 4.68 -29.91
N THR A 160 9.56 4.19 -30.26
CA THR A 160 8.31 4.95 -30.13
C THR A 160 7.97 5.15 -28.64
N LEU A 161 7.03 6.03 -28.31
CA LEU A 161 6.55 6.18 -26.93
C LEU A 161 6.03 4.86 -26.33
N THR A 162 5.28 4.09 -27.11
CA THR A 162 4.84 2.74 -26.71
C THR A 162 6.05 1.83 -26.47
N GLY A 163 7.06 1.90 -27.34
CA GLY A 163 8.32 1.16 -27.18
C GLY A 163 9.09 1.54 -25.91
N VAL A 164 9.09 2.82 -25.54
CA VAL A 164 9.72 3.31 -24.30
C VAL A 164 9.10 2.64 -23.07
N LEU A 165 7.77 2.52 -23.00
CA LEU A 165 7.10 1.84 -21.90
C LEU A 165 7.24 0.31 -21.99
N GLN A 166 7.05 -0.27 -23.18
CA GLN A 166 7.15 -1.71 -23.42
C GLN A 166 8.54 -2.27 -23.07
N LYS A 167 9.61 -1.53 -23.42
CA LYS A 167 11.00 -1.91 -23.12
C LYS A 167 11.51 -1.32 -21.82
N SER A 168 10.67 -0.54 -21.13
CA SER A 168 11.04 0.16 -19.91
C SER A 168 12.35 0.96 -20.07
N SER A 169 12.47 1.72 -21.16
CA SER A 169 13.70 2.47 -21.48
C SER A 169 13.91 3.63 -20.50
N ASN A 170 14.98 3.54 -19.71
CA ASN A 170 15.47 4.62 -18.85
C ASN A 170 15.94 5.81 -19.71
N VAL A 171 16.61 5.54 -20.83
CA VAL A 171 17.09 6.57 -21.76
C VAL A 171 15.93 7.36 -22.37
N GLY A 172 14.87 6.68 -22.78
CA GLY A 172 13.68 7.32 -23.35
C GLY A 172 13.02 8.26 -22.33
N VAL A 173 12.73 7.77 -21.13
CA VAL A 173 12.05 8.60 -20.11
C VAL A 173 12.94 9.73 -19.57
N SER A 174 14.25 9.54 -19.47
CA SER A 174 15.16 10.60 -19.01
C SER A 174 15.25 11.74 -20.02
N LYS A 175 15.23 11.44 -21.32
CA LYS A 175 15.17 12.47 -22.38
C LYS A 175 13.86 13.25 -22.34
N LEU A 176 12.73 12.56 -22.13
CA LEU A 176 11.44 13.23 -21.93
C LEU A 176 11.47 14.15 -20.72
N ALA A 177 12.02 13.67 -19.60
CA ALA A 177 12.14 14.46 -18.37
C ALA A 177 12.99 15.72 -18.54
N LEU A 178 14.16 15.60 -19.19
CA LEU A 178 15.07 16.73 -19.42
C LEU A 178 14.51 17.78 -20.39
N ALA A 179 13.58 17.38 -21.26
CA ALA A 179 12.89 18.30 -22.17
C ALA A 179 11.73 19.06 -21.50
N MET A 180 11.49 18.82 -20.21
CA MET A 180 10.50 19.51 -19.40
C MET A 180 11.21 20.35 -18.32
N PRO A 181 10.65 21.51 -17.91
CA PRO A 181 11.18 22.24 -16.76
C PRO A 181 11.09 21.37 -15.50
N SER A 182 12.11 21.49 -14.64
CA SER A 182 12.06 20.95 -13.28
C SER A 182 10.87 21.58 -12.56
N SER A 183 9.96 20.73 -12.08
CA SER A 183 8.82 21.13 -11.25
C SER A 183 9.26 21.95 -10.04
#